data_AF-A0A2V5US26-F1
#
_entry.id   AF-A0A2V5US26-F1
#
_cell.length_a   1.000
_cell.length_b   1.000
_cell.length_c   1.000
_cell.angle_alpha   90.00
_cell.angle_beta   90.00
_cell.angle_gamma   90.00
#
_symmetry.space_group_name_H-M   'P 1'
#
loop_
_entity.id
_entity.type
_entity.pdbx_description
1 polymer ?
#
loop_
_entity_poly.entity_id
_entity_poly.type
_entity_poly.pdbx_seq_one_letter_code
_entity_poly.pdbx_strand_id
1 'polypeptide(L)'
;MLHAVNFANDCASFADMLFRFLRVVFALVYLLAVGLVRGCLSGDEKAFDRIVGRSYGDLYIVLRRNWSLVVLTLALIPACSQRPAVRQPLDQRVYVWQRQWTSAVSDAVVASEKQLDGVVALGAELEWNGAIARPIESNIDWKALRHCKRCGVALRVAPIADLKNVGDRRSDAVAAEVRRLFSEAEKEAPITELQLDFDCAEKDLLAYSRWVAVLRRLVTPARLVITALPAWLDSAAFPQLIANCDSYVLQVHSVPLHKSAADWKICDPALAQQWVARAAAYKKPFAVALPTYRCIAGYTPAGRLLGVTMDSVQGRWPPDTRLHEVAADPDDLADLIQKWQKRRPAELREIIWYRLPVATDARNWRFATLAAVANGRRPRRQVDIVSEGTNPVDIAIRNNGEADERLRFELVVSSDEPPIAADALRGCSVELREAKTIFATNDGEALQVRPGETYNVGWLRFASRVNLQFQLVRH
;
A
#
# COMPACT_ATOMS: atom_id res chain seq x y z
N MET A 1 32.73 21.33 4.37
CA MET A 1 33.06 22.70 3.92
C MET A 1 33.25 22.79 2.41
N LEU A 2 34.11 21.96 1.78
CA LEU A 2 34.31 21.98 0.31
C LEU A 2 33.04 21.69 -0.53
N HIS A 3 32.11 20.85 -0.07
CA HIS A 3 30.81 20.65 -0.75
C HIS A 3 29.84 21.83 -0.63
N ALA A 4 29.91 22.61 0.45
CA ALA A 4 29.05 23.78 0.65
C ALA A 4 29.53 24.98 -0.18
N VAL A 5 30.84 25.10 -0.40
CA VAL A 5 31.44 26.12 -1.27
C VAL A 5 31.08 25.87 -2.74
N ASN A 6 31.09 24.61 -3.20
CA ASN A 6 30.66 24.28 -4.57
C ASN A 6 29.16 24.53 -4.79
N PHE A 7 28.30 24.18 -3.82
CA PHE A 7 26.85 24.43 -3.94
C PHE A 7 26.50 25.93 -3.89
N ALA A 8 27.23 26.73 -3.10
CA ALA A 8 27.06 28.18 -3.07
C ALA A 8 27.52 28.86 -4.37
N ASN A 9 28.61 28.37 -4.97
CA ASN A 9 29.10 28.86 -6.27
C ASN A 9 28.15 28.49 -7.43
N ASP A 10 27.56 27.30 -7.41
CA ASP A 10 26.56 26.88 -8.39
C ASP A 10 25.25 27.68 -8.28
N CYS A 11 24.79 27.97 -7.05
CA CYS A 11 23.63 28.82 -6.81
C CYS A 11 23.84 30.28 -7.21
N ALA A 12 25.03 30.85 -6.96
CA ALA A 12 25.37 32.22 -7.37
C ALA A 12 25.46 32.34 -8.90
N SER A 13 26.04 31.34 -9.57
CA SER A 13 26.09 31.24 -11.03
C SER A 13 24.69 31.10 -11.65
N PHE A 14 23.83 30.28 -11.05
CA PHE A 14 22.44 30.12 -11.48
C PHE A 14 21.60 31.40 -11.28
N ALA A 15 21.77 32.09 -10.15
CA ALA A 15 21.07 33.35 -9.88
C ALA A 15 21.47 34.45 -10.87
N ASP A 16 22.76 34.59 -11.19
CA ASP A 16 23.22 35.54 -12.21
C ASP A 16 22.72 35.16 -13.61
N MET A 17 22.71 33.87 -13.96
CA MET A 17 22.16 33.38 -15.22
C MET A 17 20.65 33.64 -15.34
N LEU A 18 19.88 33.38 -14.27
CA LEU A 18 18.44 33.65 -14.21
C LEU A 18 18.14 35.15 -14.31
N PHE A 19 18.95 35.99 -13.66
CA PHE A 19 18.79 37.44 -13.72
C PHE A 19 19.08 37.99 -15.13
N ARG A 20 20.10 37.46 -15.81
CA ARG A 20 20.38 37.76 -17.23
C ARG A 20 19.25 37.30 -18.14
N PHE A 21 18.70 36.11 -17.92
CA PHE A 21 17.56 35.59 -18.67
C PHE A 21 16.30 36.48 -18.48
N LEU A 22 15.97 36.84 -17.24
CA LEU A 22 14.84 37.73 -16.94
C LEU A 22 15.00 39.11 -17.58
N ARG A 23 16.23 39.66 -17.63
CA ARG A 23 16.52 40.90 -18.38
C ARG A 23 16.25 40.76 -19.88
N VAL A 24 16.61 39.63 -20.48
CA VAL A 24 16.32 39.35 -21.89
C VAL A 24 14.82 39.23 -22.12
N VAL A 25 14.09 38.48 -21.28
CA VAL A 25 12.63 38.35 -21.37
C VAL A 25 11.95 39.72 -21.23
N PHE A 26 12.38 40.53 -20.26
CA PHE A 26 11.83 41.87 -20.06
C PHE A 26 12.09 42.78 -21.27
N ALA A 27 13.29 42.72 -21.85
CA ALA A 27 13.61 43.48 -23.07
C ALA A 27 12.76 43.04 -24.28
N LEU A 28 12.51 41.73 -24.43
CA LEU A 28 11.65 41.19 -25.51
C LEU A 28 10.20 41.67 -25.34
N VAL A 29 9.64 41.57 -24.13
CA VAL A 29 8.28 42.02 -23.81
C VAL A 29 8.15 43.53 -23.98
N TYR A 30 9.15 44.30 -23.54
CA TYR A 30 9.19 45.76 -23.70
C TYR A 30 9.22 46.17 -25.17
N LEU A 31 10.07 45.55 -26.02
CA LEU A 31 10.16 45.85 -27.44
C LEU A 31 8.86 45.53 -28.20
N LEU A 32 8.20 44.41 -27.87
CA LEU A 32 6.89 44.04 -28.41
C LEU A 32 5.80 45.05 -27.98
N ALA A 33 5.73 45.38 -26.69
CA ALA A 33 4.74 46.30 -26.16
C ALA A 33 4.91 47.73 -26.71
N VAL A 34 6.15 48.23 -26.76
CA VAL A 34 6.45 49.57 -27.29
C VAL A 34 6.23 49.63 -28.81
N GLY A 35 6.58 48.57 -29.55
CA GLY A 35 6.33 48.47 -30.98
C GLY A 35 4.83 48.51 -31.30
N LEU A 36 4.03 47.73 -30.58
CA LEU A 36 2.56 47.71 -30.71
C LEU A 36 1.94 49.07 -30.33
N VAL A 37 2.34 49.66 -29.20
CA VAL A 37 1.79 50.95 -28.74
C VAL A 37 2.15 52.08 -29.73
N ARG A 38 3.40 52.16 -30.18
CA ARG A 38 3.81 53.18 -31.17
C ARG A 38 3.17 52.97 -32.53
N GLY A 39 2.99 51.72 -32.94
CA GLY A 39 2.23 51.39 -34.15
C GLY A 39 0.80 51.91 -34.03
N CYS A 40 0.08 51.54 -32.97
CA CYS A 40 -1.31 51.96 -32.75
C CYS A 40 -1.47 53.49 -32.67
N LEU A 41 -0.51 54.20 -32.08
CA LEU A 41 -0.54 55.66 -31.97
C LEU A 41 -0.23 56.40 -33.28
N SER A 42 0.31 55.71 -34.30
CA SER A 42 0.68 56.36 -35.56
C SER A 42 -0.50 56.66 -36.48
N GLY A 43 -1.65 55.99 -36.30
CA GLY A 43 -2.88 56.23 -37.07
C GLY A 43 -2.81 55.93 -38.57
N ASP A 44 -1.66 55.45 -39.08
CA ASP A 44 -1.41 55.10 -40.48
C ASP A 44 -0.92 53.64 -40.55
N GLU A 45 -1.66 52.81 -41.28
CA GLU A 45 -1.41 51.37 -41.46
C GLU A 45 -0.01 51.09 -42.04
N LYS A 46 0.47 51.94 -42.96
CA LYS A 46 1.83 51.79 -43.53
C LYS A 46 2.94 52.23 -42.58
N ALA A 47 2.62 53.05 -41.58
CA ALA A 47 3.54 53.41 -40.51
C ALA A 47 3.55 52.33 -39.42
N PHE A 48 2.39 51.75 -39.10
CA PHE A 48 2.24 50.60 -38.21
C PHE A 48 3.13 49.43 -38.64
N ASP A 49 3.00 48.98 -39.88
CA ASP A 49 3.76 47.83 -40.40
C ASP A 49 5.27 48.05 -40.37
N ARG A 50 5.75 49.27 -40.64
CA ARG A 50 7.17 49.62 -40.58
C ARG A 50 7.71 49.65 -39.15
N ILE A 51 6.94 50.20 -38.21
CA ILE A 51 7.34 50.31 -36.79
C ILE A 51 7.37 48.92 -36.16
N VAL A 52 6.30 48.16 -36.36
CA VAL A 52 6.16 46.80 -35.85
C VAL A 52 7.19 45.86 -36.50
N GLY A 53 7.40 45.97 -37.82
CA GLY A 53 8.44 45.22 -38.53
C GLY A 53 9.87 45.49 -38.02
N ARG A 54 10.21 46.75 -37.68
CA ARG A 54 11.49 47.07 -37.01
C ARG A 54 11.59 46.45 -35.62
N SER A 55 10.53 46.52 -34.81
CA SER A 55 10.51 45.89 -33.48
C SER A 55 10.68 44.37 -33.54
N TYR A 56 10.10 43.71 -34.55
CA TYR A 56 10.34 42.28 -34.79
C TYR A 56 11.77 41.98 -35.26
N GLY A 57 12.38 42.85 -36.06
CA GLY A 57 13.81 42.77 -36.42
C GLY A 57 14.74 42.87 -35.21
N ASP A 58 14.47 43.83 -34.31
CA ASP A 58 15.21 43.99 -33.07
C ASP A 58 15.01 42.79 -32.12
N LEU A 59 13.78 42.26 -32.04
CA LEU A 59 13.46 41.03 -31.31
C LEU A 59 14.30 39.84 -31.81
N TYR A 60 14.41 39.69 -33.13
CA TYR A 60 15.21 38.65 -33.77
C TYR A 60 16.71 38.79 -33.44
N ILE A 61 17.24 40.02 -33.42
CA ILE A 61 18.65 40.27 -33.06
C ILE A 61 18.91 39.92 -31.60
N VAL A 62 18.00 40.30 -30.67
CA VAL A 62 18.12 39.99 -29.24
C VAL A 62 18.05 38.47 -29.00
N LEU A 63 17.13 37.77 -29.67
CA LEU A 63 17.03 36.31 -29.61
C LEU A 63 18.25 35.62 -30.19
N ARG A 64 18.73 36.04 -31.37
CA ARG A 64 19.91 35.48 -32.03
C ARG A 64 21.18 35.70 -31.23
N ARG A 65 21.32 36.83 -30.52
CA ARG A 65 22.50 37.14 -29.72
C ARG A 65 22.52 36.42 -28.37
N ASN A 66 21.35 36.07 -27.83
CA ASN A 66 21.21 35.38 -26.54
C ASN A 66 20.72 33.94 -26.68
N TRP A 67 20.72 33.37 -27.89
CA TRP A 67 20.17 32.05 -28.18
C TRP A 67 20.79 30.96 -27.30
N SER A 68 22.10 31.04 -27.08
CA SER A 68 22.83 30.10 -26.24
C SER A 68 22.35 30.15 -24.79
N LEU A 69 22.05 31.32 -24.23
CA LEU A 69 21.49 31.47 -22.87
C LEU A 69 20.07 30.92 -22.77
N VAL A 70 19.24 31.17 -23.78
CA VAL A 70 17.86 30.65 -23.84
C VAL A 70 17.86 29.12 -23.92
N VAL A 71 18.69 28.54 -24.79
CA VAL A 71 18.84 27.08 -24.93
C VAL A 71 19.41 26.46 -23.66
N LEU A 72 20.44 27.06 -23.05
CA LEU A 72 21.04 26.56 -21.82
C LEU A 72 20.05 26.59 -20.65
N THR A 73 19.26 27.66 -20.54
CA THR A 73 18.26 27.81 -19.47
C THR A 73 17.11 26.82 -19.67
N LEU A 74 16.61 26.65 -20.89
CA LEU A 74 15.61 25.63 -21.23
C LEU A 74 16.12 24.20 -20.98
N ALA A 75 17.41 23.94 -21.22
CA ALA A 75 18.04 22.65 -20.95
C ALA A 75 18.28 22.38 -19.45
N LEU A 76 18.42 23.43 -18.62
CA LEU A 76 18.67 23.31 -17.18
C LEU A 76 17.38 23.22 -16.33
N ILE A 77 16.23 23.64 -16.84
CA ILE A 77 14.92 23.49 -16.17
C ILE A 77 14.62 22.02 -15.77
N PRO A 78 14.82 21.01 -16.65
CA PRO A 78 14.63 19.62 -16.23
C PRO A 78 15.67 19.15 -15.18
N ALA A 79 16.89 19.69 -15.19
CA ALA A 79 17.97 19.29 -14.29
C ALA A 79 17.78 19.76 -12.84
N CYS A 80 17.21 20.94 -12.61
CA CYS A 80 16.91 21.44 -11.25
C CYS A 80 15.69 20.75 -10.59
N SER A 81 14.88 20.01 -11.34
CA SER A 81 13.70 19.31 -10.81
C SER A 81 14.00 17.89 -10.31
N GLN A 82 15.19 17.35 -10.60
CA GLN A 82 15.57 16.00 -10.19
C GLN A 82 16.17 16.03 -8.78
N ARG A 83 15.31 15.96 -7.75
CA ARG A 83 15.76 15.52 -6.42
C ARG A 83 16.51 14.19 -6.60
N PRO A 84 17.72 14.02 -6.03
CA PRO A 84 18.48 12.80 -6.18
C PRO A 84 17.62 11.62 -5.72
N ALA A 85 17.42 10.63 -6.59
CA ALA A 85 16.70 9.42 -6.25
C ALA A 85 17.43 8.73 -5.08
N VAL A 86 16.69 8.42 -4.01
CA VAL A 86 17.25 7.65 -2.89
C VAL A 86 17.64 6.27 -3.40
N ARG A 87 18.95 5.97 -3.43
CA ARG A 87 19.50 4.73 -4.01
C ARG A 87 19.44 3.52 -3.07
N GLN A 88 19.18 3.72 -1.78
CA GLN A 88 19.04 2.61 -0.84
C GLN A 88 17.71 1.87 -1.10
N PRO A 89 17.68 0.53 -0.94
CA PRO A 89 16.43 -0.21 -0.88
C PRO A 89 15.46 0.45 0.11
N LEU A 90 14.18 0.40 -0.21
CA LEU A 90 13.14 0.87 0.70
C LEU A 90 12.93 -0.23 1.74
N ASP A 91 13.19 0.07 3.02
CA ASP A 91 12.98 -0.88 4.12
C ASP A 91 11.52 -1.36 4.14
N GLN A 92 11.31 -2.64 4.41
CA GLN A 92 9.97 -3.23 4.48
C GLN A 92 9.80 -4.08 5.73
N ARG A 93 8.88 -3.67 6.59
CA ARG A 93 8.48 -4.40 7.80
C ARG A 93 7.06 -4.90 7.67
N VAL A 94 6.60 -5.64 8.67
CA VAL A 94 5.25 -6.19 8.69
C VAL A 94 4.62 -6.14 10.07
N TYR A 95 3.32 -5.88 10.12
CA TYR A 95 2.55 -6.00 11.35
C TYR A 95 2.20 -7.46 11.63
N VAL A 96 2.46 -7.90 12.86
CA VAL A 96 1.90 -9.14 13.40
C VAL A 96 0.65 -8.75 14.20
N TRP A 97 -0.47 -8.61 13.49
CA TRP A 97 -1.73 -8.11 14.06
C TRP A 97 -2.62 -9.26 14.57
N GLN A 98 -2.09 -10.05 15.50
CA GLN A 98 -2.79 -11.17 16.12
C GLN A 98 -2.75 -11.06 17.64
N ARG A 99 -3.93 -11.10 18.27
CA ARG A 99 -4.05 -11.20 19.74
C ARG A 99 -3.54 -12.54 20.26
N GLN A 100 -3.80 -13.60 19.49
CA GLN A 100 -3.48 -14.99 19.85
C GLN A 100 -2.37 -15.51 18.94
N TRP A 101 -1.17 -15.61 19.49
CA TRP A 101 -0.01 -16.22 18.86
C TRP A 101 -0.13 -17.75 19.00
N THR A 102 -0.34 -18.39 17.85
CA THR A 102 -0.26 -19.84 17.70
C THR A 102 1.08 -20.21 17.06
N SER A 103 1.42 -21.49 17.00
CA SER A 103 2.62 -21.95 16.28
C SER A 103 2.67 -21.43 14.83
N ALA A 104 1.52 -21.40 14.14
CA ALA A 104 1.43 -20.87 12.78
C ALA A 104 1.80 -19.37 12.68
N VAL A 105 1.53 -18.58 13.73
CA VAL A 105 1.94 -17.16 13.79
C VAL A 105 3.44 -17.07 14.01
N SER A 106 3.98 -17.81 14.98
CA SER A 106 5.43 -17.84 15.27
C SER A 106 6.24 -18.31 14.06
N ASP A 107 5.79 -19.37 13.38
CA ASP A 107 6.43 -19.90 12.17
C ASP A 107 6.43 -18.86 11.04
N ALA A 108 5.33 -18.11 10.86
CA ALA A 108 5.24 -17.04 9.87
C ALA A 108 6.20 -15.88 10.19
N VAL A 109 6.37 -15.53 11.48
CA VAL A 109 7.32 -14.49 11.91
C VAL A 109 8.75 -14.91 11.56
N VAL A 110 9.16 -16.11 11.95
CA VAL A 110 10.50 -16.65 11.65
C VAL A 110 10.73 -16.75 10.13
N ALA A 111 9.74 -17.22 9.37
CA ALA A 111 9.85 -17.31 7.92
C ALA A 111 10.01 -15.93 7.25
N SER A 112 9.38 -14.89 7.82
CA SER A 112 9.40 -13.54 7.26
C SER A 112 10.76 -12.86 7.33
N GLU A 113 11.61 -13.22 8.29
CA GLU A 113 12.92 -12.59 8.55
C GLU A 113 13.87 -12.65 7.34
N LYS A 114 13.72 -13.70 6.51
CA LYS A 114 14.52 -13.90 5.29
C LYS A 114 14.25 -12.85 4.22
N GLN A 115 13.07 -12.22 4.23
CA GLN A 115 12.63 -11.32 3.15
C GLN A 115 12.25 -9.92 3.62
N LEU A 116 11.97 -9.74 4.91
CA LEU A 116 11.57 -8.47 5.50
C LEU A 116 12.62 -7.98 6.49
N ASP A 117 12.57 -6.69 6.79
CA ASP A 117 13.56 -5.97 7.60
C ASP A 117 13.17 -5.91 9.08
N GLY A 118 12.02 -6.47 9.45
CA GLY A 118 11.56 -6.53 10.82
C GLY A 118 10.04 -6.61 10.95
N VAL A 119 9.60 -6.58 12.19
CA VAL A 119 8.20 -6.77 12.56
C VAL A 119 7.75 -5.74 13.58
N VAL A 120 6.44 -5.47 13.60
CA VAL A 120 5.78 -4.73 14.67
C VAL A 120 4.65 -5.61 15.20
N ALA A 121 4.80 -6.12 16.41
CA ALA A 121 3.80 -6.99 17.03
C ALA A 121 2.69 -6.16 17.67
N LEU A 122 1.43 -6.57 17.50
CA LEU A 122 0.35 -6.05 18.33
C LEU A 122 0.59 -6.49 19.78
N GLY A 123 0.90 -5.54 20.65
CA GLY A 123 1.19 -5.78 22.06
C GLY A 123 -0.09 -5.82 22.89
N ALA A 124 -0.90 -4.77 22.75
CA ALA A 124 -2.18 -4.67 23.42
C ALA A 124 -3.17 -3.85 22.61
N GLU A 125 -4.45 -4.02 22.92
CA GLU A 125 -5.52 -3.14 22.48
C GLU A 125 -6.21 -2.54 23.71
N LEU A 126 -6.50 -1.25 23.68
CA LEU A 126 -7.21 -0.54 24.74
C LEU A 126 -8.63 -0.26 24.28
N GLU A 127 -9.59 -1.05 24.77
CA GLU A 127 -11.01 -0.86 24.53
C GLU A 127 -11.64 0.00 25.63
N TRP A 128 -12.80 0.60 25.37
CA TRP A 128 -13.50 1.47 26.31
C TRP A 128 -14.84 0.88 26.73
N ASN A 129 -15.06 0.76 28.04
CA ASN A 129 -16.38 0.59 28.61
C ASN A 129 -16.81 1.91 29.26
N GLY A 130 -17.46 2.77 28.48
CA GLY A 130 -17.77 4.14 28.87
C GLY A 130 -16.51 4.99 29.06
N ALA A 131 -16.18 5.31 30.31
CA ALA A 131 -14.97 6.04 30.67
C ALA A 131 -13.82 5.14 31.18
N ILE A 132 -14.08 3.84 31.34
CA ILE A 132 -13.12 2.88 31.89
C ILE A 132 -12.38 2.20 30.75
N ALA A 133 -11.05 2.24 30.81
CA ALA A 133 -10.18 1.53 29.87
C ALA A 133 -10.15 0.03 30.18
N ARG A 134 -10.15 -0.81 29.15
CA ARG A 134 -9.99 -2.26 29.23
C ARG A 134 -8.86 -2.68 28.31
N PRO A 135 -7.66 -2.96 28.85
CA PRO A 135 -6.57 -3.50 28.06
C PRO A 135 -6.87 -4.97 27.72
N ILE A 136 -6.58 -5.34 26.48
CA ILE A 136 -6.60 -6.70 25.96
C ILE A 136 -5.20 -6.99 25.47
N GLU A 137 -4.51 -7.86 26.18
CA GLU A 137 -3.11 -8.19 25.91
C GLU A 137 -2.99 -9.30 24.87
N SER A 138 -1.94 -9.23 24.07
CA SER A 138 -1.57 -10.31 23.14
C SER A 138 -0.57 -11.26 23.80
N ASN A 139 -0.74 -12.56 23.60
CA ASN A 139 0.18 -13.58 24.15
C ASN A 139 1.43 -13.76 23.25
N ILE A 140 2.16 -12.68 23.00
CA ILE A 140 3.30 -12.64 22.07
C ILE A 140 4.31 -13.77 22.36
N ASP A 141 4.71 -14.50 21.32
CA ASP A 141 5.88 -15.38 21.38
C ASP A 141 7.17 -14.56 21.24
N TRP A 142 7.69 -14.10 22.38
CA TRP A 142 8.89 -13.28 22.43
C TRP A 142 10.13 -14.00 21.89
N LYS A 143 10.18 -15.34 21.91
CA LYS A 143 11.31 -16.08 21.36
C LYS A 143 11.37 -15.93 19.85
N ALA A 144 10.23 -16.01 19.17
CA ALA A 144 10.15 -15.77 17.73
C ALA A 144 10.61 -14.34 17.36
N LEU A 145 10.28 -13.34 18.19
CA LEU A 145 10.69 -11.95 17.97
C LEU A 145 12.18 -11.69 18.18
N ARG A 146 12.87 -12.41 19.07
CA ARG A 146 14.32 -12.20 19.31
C ARG A 146 15.19 -12.45 18.09
N HIS A 147 14.71 -13.23 17.14
CA HIS A 147 15.41 -13.49 15.88
C HIS A 147 15.23 -12.37 14.85
N CYS A 148 14.21 -11.52 15.00
CA CYS A 148 13.93 -10.48 14.02
C CYS A 148 14.96 -9.34 14.08
N LYS A 149 15.40 -8.87 12.91
CA LYS A 149 16.39 -7.77 12.75
C LYS A 149 15.98 -6.47 13.45
N ARG A 150 14.68 -6.13 13.38
CA ARG A 150 14.08 -4.96 14.02
C ARG A 150 12.71 -5.35 14.59
N CYS A 151 12.50 -5.03 15.86
CA CYS A 151 11.26 -5.31 16.57
C CYS A 151 10.64 -4.02 17.10
N GLY A 152 9.35 -3.84 16.85
CA GLY A 152 8.52 -2.86 17.53
C GLY A 152 7.31 -3.54 18.18
N VAL A 153 6.68 -2.83 19.11
CA VAL A 153 5.37 -3.22 19.67
C VAL A 153 4.34 -2.12 19.43
N ALA A 154 3.12 -2.51 19.12
CA ALA A 154 2.02 -1.59 18.87
C ALA A 154 0.98 -1.65 20.01
N LEU A 155 0.51 -0.49 20.43
CA LEU A 155 -0.71 -0.33 21.22
C LEU A 155 -1.80 0.22 20.31
N ARG A 156 -2.89 -0.53 20.14
CA ARG A 156 -4.09 -0.01 19.48
C ARG A 156 -5.01 0.63 20.52
N VAL A 157 -5.47 1.84 20.28
CA VAL A 157 -6.44 2.52 21.14
C VAL A 157 -7.76 2.61 20.39
N ALA A 158 -8.83 2.07 20.98
CA ALA A 158 -10.16 2.19 20.39
C ALA A 158 -10.58 3.68 20.29
N PRO A 159 -11.39 4.07 19.29
CA PRO A 159 -11.78 5.46 19.09
C PRO A 159 -12.39 6.10 20.35
N ILE A 160 -12.03 7.35 20.61
CA ILE A 160 -12.54 8.15 21.72
C ILE A 160 -13.29 9.35 21.14
N ALA A 161 -14.57 9.46 21.49
CA ALA A 161 -15.34 10.66 21.19
C ALA A 161 -14.92 11.82 22.10
N ASP A 162 -14.77 13.01 21.51
CA ASP A 162 -14.48 14.28 22.18
C ASP A 162 -13.25 14.23 23.09
N LEU A 163 -12.11 13.96 22.46
CA LEU A 163 -10.81 13.86 23.13
C LEU A 163 -10.54 15.12 23.96
N LYS A 164 -10.26 14.93 25.26
CA LYS A 164 -9.91 16.01 26.17
C LYS A 164 -8.40 16.18 26.27
N ASN A 165 -7.98 17.25 26.92
CA ASN A 165 -6.57 17.50 27.20
C ASN A 165 -5.99 16.45 28.15
N VAL A 166 -4.66 16.40 28.21
CA VAL A 166 -3.89 15.57 29.15
C VAL A 166 -4.36 15.78 30.59
N GLY A 167 -4.34 14.71 31.37
CA GLY A 167 -4.73 14.69 32.80
C GLY A 167 -6.18 14.28 33.01
N ASP A 168 -6.89 13.87 31.95
CA ASP A 168 -8.14 13.13 32.08
C ASP A 168 -7.89 11.62 32.23
N ARG A 169 -8.90 10.90 32.73
CA ARG A 169 -8.80 9.45 32.98
C ARG A 169 -8.39 8.64 31.75
N ARG A 170 -8.77 9.08 30.55
CA ARG A 170 -8.47 8.34 29.31
C ARG A 170 -7.02 8.54 28.90
N SER A 171 -6.52 9.78 28.96
CA SER A 171 -5.12 10.10 28.70
C SER A 171 -4.20 9.39 29.70
N ASP A 172 -4.57 9.35 30.98
CA ASP A 172 -3.82 8.65 32.01
C ASP A 172 -3.82 7.13 31.79
N ALA A 173 -4.96 6.56 31.37
CA ALA A 173 -5.06 5.14 31.05
C ALA A 173 -4.19 4.75 29.85
N VAL A 174 -4.19 5.56 28.78
CA VAL A 174 -3.30 5.34 27.63
C VAL A 174 -1.83 5.46 28.05
N ALA A 175 -1.47 6.47 28.85
CA ALA A 175 -0.12 6.64 29.35
C ALA A 175 0.33 5.48 30.26
N ALA A 176 -0.56 4.96 31.10
CA ALA A 176 -0.30 3.80 31.94
C ALA A 176 -0.04 2.56 31.07
N GLU A 177 -0.88 2.31 30.06
CA GLU A 177 -0.75 1.14 29.19
C GLU A 177 0.49 1.20 28.30
N VAL A 178 0.83 2.39 27.75
CA VAL A 178 2.08 2.58 27.01
C VAL A 178 3.29 2.24 27.87
N ARG A 179 3.33 2.73 29.13
CA ARG A 179 4.43 2.44 30.05
C ARG A 179 4.52 0.96 30.37
N ARG A 180 3.38 0.32 30.67
CA ARG A 180 3.30 -1.10 30.99
C ARG A 180 3.82 -1.95 29.83
N LEU A 181 3.18 -1.83 28.66
CA LEU A 181 3.52 -2.58 27.45
C LEU A 181 4.99 -2.41 27.08
N PHE A 182 5.50 -1.17 27.06
CA PHE A 182 6.89 -0.92 26.69
C PHE A 182 7.86 -1.57 27.68
N SER A 183 7.64 -1.39 28.98
CA SER A 183 8.52 -1.94 30.02
C SER A 183 8.55 -3.47 30.08
N GLU A 184 7.47 -4.14 29.69
CA GLU A 184 7.41 -5.59 29.57
C GLU A 184 8.13 -6.05 28.31
N ALA A 185 7.84 -5.43 27.18
CA ALA A 185 8.43 -5.80 25.90
C ALA A 185 9.96 -5.64 25.89
N GLU A 186 10.50 -4.59 26.51
CA GLU A 186 11.96 -4.36 26.63
C GLU A 186 12.69 -5.44 27.44
N LYS A 187 12.01 -6.10 28.39
CA LYS A 187 12.59 -7.22 29.15
C LYS A 187 12.69 -8.48 28.30
N GLU A 188 11.82 -8.59 27.30
CA GLU A 188 11.62 -9.81 26.53
C GLU A 188 12.36 -9.82 25.20
N ALA A 189 12.51 -8.67 24.54
CA ALA A 189 13.15 -8.53 23.24
C ALA A 189 13.80 -7.14 23.08
N PRO A 190 14.77 -6.97 22.16
CA PRO A 190 15.37 -5.67 21.86
C PRO A 190 14.39 -4.77 21.07
N ILE A 191 13.44 -4.16 21.77
CA ILE A 191 12.42 -3.29 21.18
C ILE A 191 13.04 -1.96 20.75
N THR A 192 12.89 -1.64 19.47
CA THR A 192 13.44 -0.41 18.86
C THR A 192 12.46 0.76 18.87
N GLU A 193 11.16 0.46 18.98
CA GLU A 193 10.09 1.46 18.94
C GLU A 193 8.79 0.94 19.55
N LEU A 194 7.99 1.89 20.04
CA LEU A 194 6.57 1.69 20.34
C LEU A 194 5.74 2.44 19.30
N GLN A 195 4.75 1.75 18.72
CA GLN A 195 3.78 2.33 17.81
C GLN A 195 2.45 2.54 18.51
N LEU A 196 1.85 3.72 18.35
CA LEU A 196 0.51 4.03 18.81
C LEU A 196 -0.43 4.05 17.62
N ASP A 197 -1.34 3.07 17.55
CA ASP A 197 -2.42 3.02 16.56
C ASP A 197 -3.69 3.61 17.16
N PHE A 198 -3.98 4.88 16.84
CA PHE A 198 -5.13 5.60 17.40
C PHE A 198 -5.78 6.53 16.39
N ASP A 199 -6.89 6.07 15.81
CA ASP A 199 -7.69 6.81 14.83
C ASP A 199 -8.63 7.83 15.52
N CYS A 200 -8.08 8.95 16.01
CA CYS A 200 -8.91 10.03 16.52
C CYS A 200 -9.57 10.85 15.40
N ALA A 201 -10.65 11.55 15.73
CA ALA A 201 -11.27 12.49 14.79
C ALA A 201 -10.32 13.64 14.46
N GLU A 202 -10.39 14.16 13.22
CA GLU A 202 -9.50 15.25 12.77
C GLU A 202 -9.60 16.50 13.67
N LYS A 203 -10.81 16.82 14.15
CA LYS A 203 -11.07 17.93 15.08
C LYS A 203 -10.33 17.79 16.42
N ASP A 204 -9.93 16.57 16.78
CA ASP A 204 -9.31 16.24 18.07
C ASP A 204 -7.77 16.16 17.98
N LEU A 205 -7.17 16.37 16.80
CA LEU A 205 -5.71 16.23 16.57
C LEU A 205 -4.86 17.14 17.46
N LEU A 206 -5.36 18.33 17.81
CA LEU A 206 -4.64 19.22 18.71
C LEU A 206 -4.57 18.66 20.14
N ALA A 207 -5.67 18.06 20.64
CA ALA A 207 -5.66 17.38 21.94
C ALA A 207 -4.77 16.14 21.89
N TYR A 208 -4.82 15.38 20.80
CA TYR A 208 -3.97 14.21 20.59
C TYR A 208 -2.49 14.58 20.56
N SER A 209 -2.10 15.70 19.94
CA SER A 209 -0.70 16.17 19.93
C SER A 209 -0.11 16.31 21.35
N ARG A 210 -0.92 16.78 22.30
CA ARG A 210 -0.52 16.92 23.71
C ARG A 210 -0.35 15.56 24.38
N TRP A 211 -1.18 14.57 24.05
CA TRP A 211 -1.01 13.20 24.52
C TRP A 211 0.30 12.62 24.00
N VAL A 212 0.55 12.72 22.68
CA VAL A 212 1.78 12.23 22.05
C VAL A 212 3.03 12.85 22.69
N ALA A 213 2.99 14.14 23.03
CA ALA A 213 4.10 14.81 23.73
C ALA A 213 4.43 14.20 25.09
N VAL A 214 3.42 13.72 25.82
CA VAL A 214 3.59 13.00 27.11
C VAL A 214 4.12 11.59 26.85
N LEU A 215 3.48 10.86 25.94
CA LEU A 215 3.83 9.47 25.63
C LEU A 215 5.28 9.35 25.11
N ARG A 216 5.76 10.32 24.33
CA ARG A 216 7.14 10.34 23.81
C ARG A 216 8.18 10.28 24.93
N ARG A 217 7.90 10.93 26.06
CA ARG A 217 8.79 10.95 27.23
C ARG A 217 8.78 9.61 27.98
N LEU A 218 7.68 8.87 27.92
CA LEU A 218 7.53 7.58 28.61
C LEU A 218 8.34 6.45 27.97
N VAL A 219 8.60 6.54 26.67
CA VAL A 219 9.31 5.50 25.91
C VAL A 219 10.74 5.91 25.54
N THR A 220 11.24 7.04 26.04
CA THR A 220 12.64 7.47 25.80
C THR A 220 13.61 6.52 26.50
N PRO A 221 14.71 6.06 25.85
CA PRO A 221 15.28 6.53 24.58
C PRO A 221 14.74 5.88 23.30
N ALA A 222 13.85 4.90 23.37
CA ALA A 222 13.22 4.32 22.19
C ALA A 222 12.34 5.34 21.44
N ARG A 223 11.98 4.95 20.21
CA ARG A 223 11.20 5.79 19.31
C ARG A 223 9.71 5.63 19.59
N LEU A 224 8.99 6.75 19.62
CA LEU A 224 7.53 6.78 19.53
C LEU A 224 7.13 7.03 18.07
N VAL A 225 6.35 6.10 17.52
CA VAL A 225 5.75 6.22 16.20
C VAL A 225 4.23 6.24 16.36
N ILE A 226 3.53 7.07 15.58
CA ILE A 226 2.06 7.07 15.56
C ILE A 226 1.55 6.63 14.20
N THR A 227 0.36 6.02 14.13
CA THR A 227 -0.36 5.94 12.86
C THR A 227 -0.95 7.30 12.50
N ALA A 228 -1.13 7.52 11.20
CA ALA A 228 -1.73 8.74 10.66
C ALA A 228 -2.64 8.41 9.48
N LEU A 229 -3.79 9.07 9.43
CA LEU A 229 -4.76 8.91 8.36
C LEU A 229 -4.52 9.95 7.25
N PRO A 230 -4.79 9.60 5.97
CA PRO A 230 -4.66 10.55 4.87
C PRO A 230 -5.50 11.82 5.03
N ALA A 231 -6.67 11.73 5.70
CA ALA A 231 -7.52 12.87 5.99
C ALA A 231 -6.83 13.92 6.88
N TRP A 232 -5.92 13.49 7.77
CA TRP A 232 -5.23 14.42 8.67
C TRP A 232 -4.20 15.29 7.95
N LEU A 233 -3.73 14.88 6.76
CA LEU A 233 -2.71 15.61 6.01
C LEU A 233 -3.13 17.02 5.61
N ASP A 234 -4.42 17.32 5.58
CA ASP A 234 -4.92 18.67 5.23
C ASP A 234 -5.29 19.48 6.50
N SER A 235 -5.13 18.90 7.70
CA SER A 235 -5.45 19.55 8.97
C SER A 235 -4.37 20.53 9.43
N ALA A 236 -4.78 21.71 9.87
CA ALA A 236 -3.87 22.72 10.45
C ALA A 236 -3.18 22.24 11.75
N ALA A 237 -3.75 21.25 12.45
CA ALA A 237 -3.17 20.69 13.68
C ALA A 237 -2.11 19.61 13.41
N PHE A 238 -2.07 19.03 12.20
CA PHE A 238 -1.18 17.91 11.87
C PHE A 238 0.32 18.23 12.06
N PRO A 239 0.85 19.41 11.66
CA PRO A 239 2.24 19.77 11.94
C PRO A 239 2.62 19.70 13.42
N GLN A 240 1.71 20.14 14.31
CA GLN A 240 1.94 20.11 15.75
C GLN A 240 1.91 18.69 16.31
N LEU A 241 1.05 17.82 15.76
CA LEU A 241 1.01 16.41 16.12
C LEU A 241 2.34 15.70 15.78
N ILE A 242 2.80 15.80 14.53
CA ILE A 242 4.00 15.07 14.07
C ILE A 242 5.31 15.64 14.63
N ALA A 243 5.28 16.86 15.18
CA ALA A 243 6.42 17.41 15.91
C ALA A 243 6.70 16.65 17.23
N ASN A 244 5.71 15.95 17.78
CA ASN A 244 5.80 15.29 19.08
C ASN A 244 6.12 13.78 19.01
N CYS A 245 6.25 13.19 17.82
CA CYS A 245 6.69 11.80 17.61
C CYS A 245 8.03 11.75 16.85
N ASP A 246 8.69 10.60 16.77
CA ASP A 246 9.94 10.46 15.99
C ASP A 246 9.65 10.29 14.49
N SER A 247 8.57 9.58 14.16
CA SER A 247 8.03 9.37 12.81
C SER A 247 6.56 8.97 12.88
N TYR A 248 5.91 8.79 11.74
CA TYR A 248 4.54 8.28 11.67
C TYR A 248 4.38 7.25 10.54
N VAL A 249 3.34 6.42 10.64
CA VAL A 249 2.93 5.46 9.62
C VAL A 249 1.66 5.94 8.95
N LEU A 250 1.75 6.35 7.69
CA LEU A 250 0.61 6.79 6.89
C LEU A 250 -0.19 5.58 6.40
N GLN A 251 -1.42 5.43 6.88
CA GLN A 251 -2.32 4.33 6.51
C GLN A 251 -3.07 4.67 5.22
N VAL A 252 -2.56 4.23 4.08
CA VAL A 252 -3.16 4.49 2.75
C VAL A 252 -4.19 3.44 2.34
N HIS A 253 -4.57 2.56 3.26
CA HIS A 253 -5.64 1.59 3.08
C HIS A 253 -6.83 1.97 3.93
N SER A 254 -8.03 1.94 3.36
CA SER A 254 -9.26 2.30 4.08
C SER A 254 -10.50 1.71 3.40
N VAL A 255 -11.57 1.62 4.18
CA VAL A 255 -12.93 1.42 3.67
C VAL A 255 -13.50 2.81 3.36
N PRO A 256 -13.80 3.18 2.10
CA PRO A 256 -14.50 4.42 1.80
C PRO A 256 -15.95 4.30 2.29
N LEU A 257 -16.39 5.31 3.04
CA LEU A 257 -17.73 5.33 3.64
C LEU A 257 -18.87 5.55 2.62
N HIS A 258 -18.56 5.94 1.37
CA HIS A 258 -19.56 6.49 0.44
C HIS A 258 -19.38 6.19 -1.06
N LYS A 259 -18.80 5.05 -1.44
CA LYS A 259 -18.76 4.63 -2.86
C LYS A 259 -19.58 3.36 -3.10
N SER A 260 -20.15 3.26 -4.30
CA SER A 260 -20.72 2.03 -4.82
C SER A 260 -19.75 0.87 -4.56
N ALA A 261 -20.29 -0.28 -4.15
CA ALA A 261 -19.49 -1.48 -3.88
C ALA A 261 -18.55 -1.84 -5.06
N ALA A 262 -18.98 -1.57 -6.29
CA ALA A 262 -18.25 -1.93 -7.50
C ALA A 262 -16.88 -1.25 -7.68
N ASP A 263 -16.69 -0.05 -7.14
CA ASP A 263 -15.45 0.73 -7.34
C ASP A 263 -14.56 0.76 -6.09
N TRP A 264 -14.91 -0.01 -5.06
CA TRP A 264 -14.15 0.01 -3.82
C TRP A 264 -12.85 -0.79 -3.98
N LYS A 265 -11.73 -0.09 -3.82
CA LYS A 265 -10.40 -0.69 -3.58
C LYS A 265 -9.97 -0.48 -2.13
N ILE A 266 -9.43 -1.51 -1.47
CA ILE A 266 -8.83 -1.37 -0.13
C ILE A 266 -7.70 -0.32 -0.15
N CYS A 267 -6.90 -0.32 -1.21
CA CYS A 267 -5.87 0.68 -1.46
C CYS A 267 -5.93 1.09 -2.92
N ASP A 268 -6.07 2.38 -3.17
CA ASP A 268 -5.96 2.97 -4.52
C ASP A 268 -4.51 3.43 -4.73
N PRO A 269 -3.75 2.83 -5.66
CA PRO A 269 -2.34 3.18 -5.88
C PRO A 269 -2.10 4.62 -6.32
N ALA A 270 -3.08 5.27 -6.97
CA ALA A 270 -2.95 6.66 -7.40
C ALA A 270 -3.16 7.60 -6.20
N LEU A 271 -4.17 7.36 -5.38
CA LEU A 271 -4.37 8.12 -4.14
C LEU A 271 -3.21 7.92 -3.16
N ALA A 272 -2.70 6.69 -3.02
CA ALA A 272 -1.53 6.40 -2.19
C ALA A 272 -0.31 7.25 -2.61
N GLN A 273 -0.04 7.37 -3.91
CA GLN A 273 1.04 8.24 -4.41
C GLN A 273 0.80 9.71 -4.08
N GLN A 274 -0.43 10.21 -4.22
CA GLN A 274 -0.77 11.59 -3.90
C GLN A 274 -0.61 11.88 -2.39
N TRP A 275 -1.04 10.97 -1.54
CA TRP A 275 -0.88 11.11 -0.09
C TRP A 275 0.58 11.05 0.33
N VAL A 276 1.39 10.16 -0.26
CA VAL A 276 2.85 10.12 -0.04
C VAL A 276 3.52 11.42 -0.45
N ALA A 277 3.14 12.00 -1.59
CA ALA A 277 3.67 13.30 -2.03
C ALA A 277 3.32 14.43 -1.05
N ARG A 278 2.09 14.45 -0.55
CA ARG A 278 1.63 15.41 0.48
C ARG A 278 2.36 15.22 1.81
N ALA A 279 2.44 13.99 2.31
CA ALA A 279 3.17 13.66 3.53
C ALA A 279 4.65 14.10 3.48
N ALA A 280 5.30 13.94 2.32
CA ALA A 280 6.68 14.38 2.12
C ALA A 280 6.88 15.92 2.16
N ALA A 281 5.82 16.72 2.02
CA ALA A 281 5.91 18.17 2.15
C ALA A 281 6.24 18.59 3.59
N TYR A 282 5.89 17.78 4.59
CA TYR A 282 6.12 18.06 6.01
C TYR A 282 7.57 17.85 6.49
N LYS A 283 8.46 17.33 5.64
CA LYS A 283 9.89 17.11 5.97
C LYS A 283 10.14 16.23 7.21
N LYS A 284 9.13 15.47 7.63
CA LYS A 284 9.19 14.49 8.70
C LYS A 284 9.30 13.09 8.09
N PRO A 285 10.24 12.23 8.55
CA PRO A 285 10.32 10.85 8.09
C PRO A 285 9.03 10.09 8.40
N PHE A 286 8.58 9.28 7.45
CA PHE A 286 7.39 8.47 7.61
C PHE A 286 7.50 7.11 6.91
N ALA A 287 6.64 6.20 7.36
CA ALA A 287 6.36 4.91 6.76
C ALA A 287 5.01 4.94 6.04
N VAL A 288 4.77 4.01 5.13
CA VAL A 288 3.44 3.78 4.54
C VAL A 288 2.96 2.39 4.91
N ALA A 289 1.72 2.28 5.41
CA ALA A 289 1.10 0.99 5.65
C ALA A 289 0.30 0.51 4.43
N LEU A 290 0.70 -0.63 3.84
CA LEU A 290 0.03 -1.23 2.69
C LEU A 290 -0.71 -2.52 3.08
N PRO A 291 -1.88 -2.79 2.49
CA PRO A 291 -2.70 -3.94 2.85
C PRO A 291 -2.22 -5.22 2.17
N THR A 292 -2.40 -6.35 2.84
CA THR A 292 -2.26 -7.71 2.26
C THR A 292 -3.56 -8.51 2.39
N TYR A 293 -4.57 -7.94 3.04
CA TYR A 293 -5.79 -8.62 3.43
C TYR A 293 -6.91 -8.43 2.41
N ARG A 294 -7.97 -9.19 2.62
CA ARG A 294 -9.29 -9.00 2.04
C ARG A 294 -10.33 -8.85 3.13
N CYS A 295 -11.43 -8.20 2.80
CA CYS A 295 -12.52 -7.93 3.71
C CYS A 295 -13.85 -8.13 3.00
N ILE A 296 -14.92 -8.25 3.78
CA ILE A 296 -16.28 -8.36 3.27
C ILE A 296 -17.04 -7.13 3.74
N ALA A 297 -17.55 -6.32 2.82
CA ALA A 297 -18.56 -5.32 3.12
C ALA A 297 -19.96 -5.89 2.94
N GLY A 298 -20.82 -5.66 3.92
CA GLY A 298 -22.25 -5.88 3.79
C GLY A 298 -22.96 -4.60 3.42
N TYR A 299 -23.87 -4.67 2.44
CA TYR A 299 -24.72 -3.56 2.02
C TYR A 299 -26.19 -3.95 2.14
N THR A 300 -27.05 -2.96 2.41
CA THR A 300 -28.49 -3.13 2.23
C THR A 300 -28.83 -3.39 0.75
N PRO A 301 -30.01 -3.95 0.44
CA PRO A 301 -30.49 -4.02 -0.94
C PRO A 301 -30.50 -2.67 -1.67
N ALA A 302 -30.70 -1.58 -0.93
CA ALA A 302 -30.65 -0.20 -1.42
C ALA A 302 -29.23 0.39 -1.59
N GLY A 303 -28.18 -0.41 -1.34
CA GLY A 303 -26.79 -0.02 -1.56
C GLY A 303 -26.11 0.75 -0.41
N ARG A 304 -26.72 0.82 0.78
CA ARG A 304 -26.11 1.47 1.96
C ARG A 304 -25.18 0.50 2.67
N LEU A 305 -23.95 0.93 2.98
CA LEU A 305 -22.99 0.13 3.76
C LEU A 305 -23.54 -0.15 5.17
N LEU A 306 -23.62 -1.42 5.55
CA LEU A 306 -23.99 -1.90 6.88
C LEU A 306 -22.78 -2.09 7.78
N GLY A 307 -21.66 -2.51 7.21
CA GLY A 307 -20.42 -2.73 7.95
C GLY A 307 -19.40 -3.46 7.10
N VAL A 308 -18.19 -3.57 7.63
CA VAL A 308 -17.09 -4.33 7.02
C VAL A 308 -16.52 -5.30 8.04
N THR A 309 -16.35 -6.55 7.64
CA THR A 309 -15.61 -7.54 8.42
C THR A 309 -14.22 -7.67 7.86
N MET A 310 -13.25 -7.29 8.69
CA MET A 310 -11.83 -7.57 8.51
C MET A 310 -11.48 -8.45 9.72
N ASP A 311 -10.97 -9.66 9.51
CA ASP A 311 -10.59 -10.66 10.55
C ASP A 311 -11.64 -11.69 11.01
N SER A 312 -11.20 -12.57 11.91
CA SER A 312 -11.81 -13.80 12.47
C SER A 312 -13.25 -13.67 12.99
N VAL A 313 -13.80 -12.46 13.01
CA VAL A 313 -15.21 -12.24 13.31
C VAL A 313 -16.00 -12.47 12.01
N GLN A 314 -16.70 -13.61 11.94
CA GLN A 314 -17.78 -13.74 10.96
C GLN A 314 -18.80 -12.63 11.23
N GLY A 315 -18.99 -11.74 10.27
CA GLY A 315 -20.04 -10.74 10.35
C GLY A 315 -21.38 -11.42 10.48
N ARG A 316 -22.16 -11.02 11.48
CA ARG A 316 -23.59 -11.32 11.53
C ARG A 316 -24.28 -10.28 10.66
N TRP A 317 -24.70 -10.72 9.49
CA TRP A 317 -25.37 -9.86 8.53
C TRP A 317 -26.89 -10.00 8.66
N PRO A 318 -27.67 -8.91 8.60
CA PRO A 318 -29.11 -8.99 8.46
C PRO A 318 -29.52 -9.83 7.23
N PRO A 319 -30.74 -10.39 7.21
CA PRO A 319 -31.31 -10.96 5.99
C PRO A 319 -31.23 -9.99 4.81
N ASP A 320 -31.08 -10.52 3.59
CA ASP A 320 -30.97 -9.77 2.33
C ASP A 320 -29.74 -8.84 2.22
N THR A 321 -28.75 -8.99 3.10
CA THR A 321 -27.48 -8.26 2.97
C THR A 321 -26.73 -8.70 1.72
N ARG A 322 -26.40 -7.74 0.87
CA ARG A 322 -25.50 -7.95 -0.28
C ARG A 322 -24.07 -7.91 0.21
N LEU A 323 -23.38 -9.05 0.11
CA LEU A 323 -21.97 -9.16 0.51
C LEU A 323 -21.06 -8.89 -0.68
N HIS A 324 -20.05 -8.06 -0.46
CA HIS A 324 -19.02 -7.76 -1.44
C HIS A 324 -17.66 -7.99 -0.81
N GLU A 325 -16.91 -8.95 -1.36
CA GLU A 325 -15.51 -9.15 -0.98
C GLU A 325 -14.64 -8.17 -1.74
N VAL A 326 -13.77 -7.46 -1.02
CA VAL A 326 -12.74 -6.61 -1.58
C VAL A 326 -11.38 -7.07 -1.06
N ALA A 327 -10.41 -7.20 -1.96
CA ALA A 327 -9.07 -7.65 -1.65
C ALA A 327 -8.03 -6.61 -2.05
N ALA A 328 -6.88 -6.62 -1.36
CA ALA A 328 -5.69 -5.95 -1.84
C ALA A 328 -5.26 -6.61 -3.17
N ASP A 329 -5.12 -5.80 -4.22
CA ASP A 329 -4.67 -6.29 -5.52
C ASP A 329 -3.13 -6.35 -5.53
N PRO A 330 -2.55 -7.55 -5.69
CA PRO A 330 -1.10 -7.71 -5.61
C PRO A 330 -0.36 -7.15 -6.84
N ASP A 331 -1.00 -7.08 -8.00
CA ASP A 331 -0.38 -6.55 -9.22
C ASP A 331 -0.31 -5.01 -9.14
N ASP A 332 -1.41 -4.37 -8.72
CA ASP A 332 -1.48 -2.92 -8.46
C ASP A 332 -0.43 -2.49 -7.40
N LEU A 333 -0.29 -3.27 -6.32
CA LEU A 333 0.66 -2.97 -5.26
C LEU A 333 2.12 -3.28 -5.64
N ALA A 334 2.39 -4.31 -6.45
CA ALA A 334 3.72 -4.60 -6.95
C ALA A 334 4.24 -3.44 -7.83
N ASP A 335 3.38 -2.92 -8.71
CA ASP A 335 3.69 -1.75 -9.54
C ASP A 335 3.95 -0.51 -8.68
N LEU A 336 3.20 -0.32 -7.60
CA LEU A 336 3.39 0.78 -6.66
C LEU A 336 4.74 0.68 -5.93
N ILE A 337 5.09 -0.50 -5.43
CA ILE A 337 6.39 -0.77 -4.80
C ILE A 337 7.52 -0.50 -5.79
N GLN A 338 7.41 -1.00 -7.02
CA GLN A 338 8.42 -0.78 -8.04
C GLN A 338 8.63 0.73 -8.32
N LYS A 339 7.54 1.51 -8.35
CA LYS A 339 7.62 2.98 -8.50
C LYS A 339 8.35 3.63 -7.34
N TRP A 340 8.03 3.26 -6.09
CA TRP A 340 8.69 3.84 -4.91
C TRP A 340 10.14 3.39 -4.72
N GLN A 341 10.49 2.17 -5.12
CA GLN A 341 11.88 1.71 -5.17
C GLN A 341 12.69 2.57 -6.15
N LYS A 342 12.14 2.88 -7.33
CA LYS A 342 12.80 3.71 -8.35
C LYS A 342 12.83 5.19 -7.97
N ARG A 343 11.71 5.73 -7.48
CA ARG A 343 11.52 7.16 -7.25
C ARG A 343 10.50 7.43 -6.15
N ARG A 344 10.96 7.39 -4.90
CA ARG A 344 10.23 7.89 -3.72
C ARG A 344 10.74 9.25 -3.25
N PRO A 345 9.91 10.03 -2.52
CA PRO A 345 10.42 11.14 -1.71
C PRO A 345 11.41 10.63 -0.65
N ALA A 346 12.37 11.46 -0.25
CA ALA A 346 13.39 11.08 0.73
C ALA A 346 12.82 10.86 2.14
N GLU A 347 11.66 11.44 2.41
CA GLU A 347 10.93 11.33 3.66
C GLU A 347 10.22 9.97 3.81
N LEU A 348 9.91 9.27 2.71
CA LEU A 348 9.40 7.89 2.74
C LEU A 348 10.56 6.93 3.03
N ARG A 349 10.60 6.43 4.27
CA ARG A 349 11.71 5.60 4.77
C ARG A 349 11.44 4.11 4.76
N GLU A 350 10.18 3.71 4.93
CA GLU A 350 9.83 2.30 5.01
C GLU A 350 8.40 2.03 4.55
N ILE A 351 8.12 0.79 4.17
CA ILE A 351 6.78 0.22 4.05
C ILE A 351 6.52 -0.68 5.25
N ILE A 352 5.30 -0.68 5.76
CA ILE A 352 4.85 -1.68 6.74
C ILE A 352 3.64 -2.41 6.19
N TRP A 353 3.77 -3.72 5.94
CA TRP A 353 2.70 -4.55 5.44
C TRP A 353 1.67 -4.84 6.55
N TYR A 354 0.41 -4.50 6.31
CA TYR A 354 -0.73 -4.80 7.17
C TYR A 354 -1.56 -5.90 6.49
N ARG A 355 -1.35 -7.18 6.82
CA ARG A 355 -0.53 -7.72 7.92
C ARG A 355 0.19 -9.01 7.49
N LEU A 356 1.05 -9.55 8.35
CA LEU A 356 1.78 -10.80 8.08
C LEU A 356 0.84 -11.92 7.58
N PRO A 357 1.07 -12.46 6.37
CA PRO A 357 0.46 -13.69 5.93
C PRO A 357 0.73 -14.86 6.88
N VAL A 358 -0.33 -15.41 7.45
CA VAL A 358 -0.29 -16.62 8.28
C VAL A 358 -1.04 -17.72 7.54
N ALA A 359 -0.54 -18.95 7.56
CA ALA A 359 -1.13 -20.06 6.80
C ALA A 359 -2.61 -20.32 7.16
N THR A 360 -2.99 -20.07 8.40
CA THR A 360 -4.37 -20.22 8.91
C THR A 360 -5.26 -18.99 8.67
N ASP A 361 -4.70 -17.87 8.19
CA ASP A 361 -5.48 -16.67 7.90
C ASP A 361 -6.12 -16.77 6.52
N ALA A 362 -7.41 -17.08 6.50
CA ALA A 362 -8.15 -17.24 5.26
C ALA A 362 -8.42 -15.91 4.53
N ARG A 363 -8.20 -14.76 5.16
CA ARG A 363 -8.49 -13.44 4.57
C ARG A 363 -7.22 -12.66 4.25
N ASN A 364 -6.09 -13.34 4.15
CA ASN A 364 -4.82 -12.73 3.78
C ASN A 364 -4.30 -13.33 2.48
N TRP A 365 -3.35 -12.66 1.85
CA TRP A 365 -2.50 -13.28 0.84
C TRP A 365 -1.73 -14.47 1.43
N ARG A 366 -1.19 -15.32 0.56
CA ARG A 366 -0.14 -16.27 0.96
C ARG A 366 1.20 -15.53 1.02
N PHE A 367 2.14 -16.06 1.80
CA PHE A 367 3.47 -15.43 1.96
C PHE A 367 4.21 -15.31 0.61
N ALA A 368 4.04 -16.28 -0.30
CA ALA A 368 4.60 -16.21 -1.66
C ALA A 368 4.12 -14.98 -2.45
N THR A 369 2.87 -14.55 -2.25
CA THR A 369 2.35 -13.33 -2.87
C THR A 369 3.03 -12.10 -2.29
N LEU A 370 3.07 -11.98 -0.94
CA LEU A 370 3.75 -10.87 -0.27
C LEU A 370 5.23 -10.78 -0.69
N ALA A 371 5.92 -11.92 -0.73
CA ALA A 371 7.30 -12.04 -1.19
C ALA A 371 7.52 -11.43 -2.58
N ALA A 372 6.67 -11.78 -3.55
CA ALA A 372 6.74 -11.22 -4.89
C ALA A 372 6.53 -9.69 -4.89
N VAL A 373 5.45 -9.24 -4.26
CA VAL A 373 5.04 -7.83 -4.22
C VAL A 373 6.08 -6.97 -3.51
N ALA A 374 6.62 -7.42 -2.37
CA ALA A 374 7.69 -6.74 -1.64
C ALA A 374 8.94 -6.54 -2.50
N ASN A 375 9.23 -7.47 -3.40
CA ASN A 375 10.32 -7.34 -4.37
C ASN A 375 9.98 -6.46 -5.59
N GLY A 376 8.83 -5.76 -5.59
CA GLY A 376 8.40 -4.91 -6.70
C GLY A 376 8.06 -5.69 -7.97
N ARG A 377 7.68 -6.97 -7.80
CA ARG A 377 7.39 -7.92 -8.88
C ARG A 377 5.96 -8.41 -8.76
N ARG A 378 5.25 -8.39 -9.89
CA ARG A 378 3.92 -9.02 -9.98
C ARG A 378 4.02 -10.52 -9.68
N PRO A 379 3.15 -11.09 -8.83
CA PRO A 379 3.21 -12.52 -8.53
C PRO A 379 2.96 -13.37 -9.78
N ARG A 380 3.71 -14.47 -9.91
CA ARG A 380 3.56 -15.40 -11.04
C ARG A 380 2.26 -16.18 -10.94
N ARG A 381 1.50 -16.27 -12.03
CA ARG A 381 0.27 -17.07 -12.10
C ARG A 381 0.56 -18.39 -12.79
N GLN A 382 0.40 -19.50 -12.08
CA GLN A 382 0.62 -20.84 -12.64
C GLN A 382 -0.34 -21.83 -12.00
N VAL A 383 -1.03 -22.58 -12.85
CA VAL A 383 -1.95 -23.65 -12.44
C VAL A 383 -1.66 -24.84 -13.30
N ASP A 384 -1.39 -25.97 -12.68
CA ASP A 384 -1.03 -27.23 -13.32
C ASP A 384 -2.08 -28.28 -13.01
N ILE A 385 -2.28 -29.23 -13.94
CA ILE A 385 -3.09 -30.42 -13.70
C ILE A 385 -2.21 -31.50 -13.10
N VAL A 386 -2.71 -32.15 -12.06
CA VAL A 386 -2.05 -33.26 -11.40
C VAL A 386 -2.99 -34.45 -11.46
N SER A 387 -2.43 -35.61 -11.79
CA SER A 387 -3.13 -36.88 -11.67
C SER A 387 -2.34 -37.85 -10.80
N GLU A 388 -3.00 -38.53 -9.88
CA GLU A 388 -2.40 -39.50 -8.97
C GLU A 388 -3.21 -40.81 -8.95
N GLY A 389 -2.55 -41.92 -8.63
CA GLY A 389 -3.19 -43.24 -8.67
C GLY A 389 -3.20 -43.90 -10.05
N THR A 390 -3.80 -45.08 -10.11
CA THR A 390 -3.88 -45.89 -11.34
C THR A 390 -5.31 -46.38 -11.62
N ASN A 391 -6.10 -46.66 -10.58
CA ASN A 391 -7.53 -46.98 -10.68
C ASN A 391 -8.20 -46.94 -9.27
N PRO A 392 -8.92 -45.87 -8.88
CA PRO A 392 -9.16 -44.68 -9.67
C PRO A 392 -7.89 -43.86 -9.92
N VAL A 393 -7.91 -43.06 -10.98
CA VAL A 393 -6.99 -41.95 -11.22
C VAL A 393 -7.64 -40.70 -10.68
N ASP A 394 -7.10 -40.16 -9.61
CA ASP A 394 -7.52 -38.89 -9.02
C ASP A 394 -6.97 -37.75 -9.84
N ILE A 395 -7.81 -36.74 -10.13
CA ILE A 395 -7.47 -35.58 -10.94
C ILE A 395 -7.65 -34.33 -10.09
N ALA A 396 -6.63 -33.49 -10.08
CA ALA A 396 -6.59 -32.28 -9.29
C ALA A 396 -5.97 -31.11 -10.06
N ILE A 397 -6.30 -29.91 -9.61
CA ILE A 397 -5.71 -28.66 -10.04
C ILE A 397 -4.80 -28.15 -8.93
N ARG A 398 -3.54 -27.90 -9.24
CA ARG A 398 -2.55 -27.38 -8.29
C ARG A 398 -2.14 -25.97 -8.67
N ASN A 399 -2.24 -25.02 -7.75
CA ASN A 399 -1.70 -23.68 -7.94
C ASN A 399 -0.22 -23.65 -7.52
N ASN A 400 0.67 -23.75 -8.51
CA ASN A 400 2.12 -23.62 -8.35
C ASN A 400 2.61 -22.16 -8.56
N GLY A 401 1.67 -21.23 -8.69
CA GLY A 401 1.92 -19.80 -8.74
C GLY A 401 2.11 -19.17 -7.37
N GLU A 402 2.14 -17.84 -7.37
CA GLU A 402 2.30 -16.97 -6.21
C GLU A 402 1.08 -16.06 -6.01
N ALA A 403 0.08 -16.10 -6.90
CA ALA A 403 -1.18 -15.39 -6.77
C ALA A 403 -2.33 -16.35 -6.48
N ASP A 404 -3.35 -15.87 -5.78
CA ASP A 404 -4.63 -16.54 -5.72
C ASP A 404 -5.24 -16.61 -7.13
N GLU A 405 -5.71 -17.80 -7.51
CA GLU A 405 -6.36 -18.04 -8.78
C GLU A 405 -7.85 -18.31 -8.52
N ARG A 406 -8.70 -17.58 -9.24
CA ARG A 406 -10.15 -17.78 -9.24
C ARG A 406 -10.54 -18.33 -10.59
N LEU A 407 -10.76 -19.65 -10.65
CA LEU A 407 -10.88 -20.40 -11.88
C LEU A 407 -12.34 -20.72 -12.18
N ARG A 408 -12.79 -20.31 -13.37
CA ARG A 408 -13.86 -21.00 -14.10
C ARG A 408 -13.18 -21.81 -15.18
N PHE A 409 -13.47 -23.11 -15.28
CA PHE A 409 -12.74 -23.96 -16.20
C PHE A 409 -13.58 -25.09 -16.76
N GLU A 410 -13.13 -25.57 -17.92
CA GLU A 410 -13.39 -26.89 -18.45
C GLU A 410 -12.06 -27.64 -18.57
N LEU A 411 -11.98 -28.82 -17.97
CA LEU A 411 -10.85 -29.73 -18.04
C LEU A 411 -11.26 -30.93 -18.87
N VAL A 412 -10.74 -30.99 -20.10
CA VAL A 412 -10.94 -32.11 -21.00
C VAL A 412 -9.82 -33.12 -20.75
N VAL A 413 -10.22 -34.33 -20.36
CA VAL A 413 -9.35 -35.49 -20.16
C VAL A 413 -9.59 -36.43 -21.33
N SER A 414 -8.60 -36.61 -22.19
CA SER A 414 -8.64 -37.59 -23.28
C SER A 414 -7.90 -38.85 -22.87
N SER A 415 -8.51 -40.01 -23.13
CA SER A 415 -7.97 -41.33 -22.81
C SER A 415 -8.00 -42.24 -24.03
N ASP A 416 -7.17 -43.29 -24.02
CA ASP A 416 -7.14 -44.28 -25.11
C ASP A 416 -8.40 -45.18 -25.11
N GLU A 417 -9.04 -45.36 -23.96
CA GLU A 417 -10.27 -46.13 -23.76
C GLU A 417 -11.31 -45.30 -22.99
N PRO A 418 -12.62 -45.55 -23.16
CA PRO A 418 -13.65 -44.88 -22.37
C PRO A 418 -13.57 -45.30 -20.88
N PRO A 419 -13.77 -44.36 -19.94
CA PRO A 419 -13.83 -44.70 -18.52
C PRO A 419 -15.07 -45.55 -18.20
N ILE A 420 -14.92 -46.51 -17.30
CA ILE A 420 -16.02 -47.36 -16.81
C ILE A 420 -16.81 -46.70 -15.67
N ALA A 421 -16.19 -45.75 -14.97
CA ALA A 421 -16.83 -44.93 -13.95
C ALA A 421 -16.07 -43.62 -13.78
N ALA A 422 -16.77 -42.58 -13.37
CA ALA A 422 -16.21 -41.29 -13.03
C ALA A 422 -17.07 -40.62 -11.96
N ASP A 423 -16.46 -39.72 -11.20
CA ASP A 423 -17.19 -38.84 -10.28
C ASP A 423 -16.50 -37.48 -10.18
N ALA A 424 -17.29 -36.44 -9.96
CA ALA A 424 -16.81 -35.09 -9.76
C ALA A 424 -16.87 -34.72 -8.27
N LEU A 425 -15.87 -34.00 -7.78
CA LEU A 425 -15.83 -33.53 -6.40
C LEU A 425 -16.49 -32.15 -6.25
N ARG A 426 -16.69 -31.73 -5.00
CA ARG A 426 -17.50 -30.58 -4.60
C ARG A 426 -17.19 -29.31 -5.40
N GLY A 427 -18.13 -28.86 -6.23
CA GLY A 427 -18.03 -27.62 -7.02
C GLY A 427 -17.69 -27.86 -8.49
N CYS A 428 -17.50 -29.13 -8.86
CA CYS A 428 -17.33 -29.57 -10.24
C CYS A 428 -18.48 -30.48 -10.69
N SER A 429 -18.68 -30.54 -11.99
CA SER A 429 -19.49 -31.52 -12.70
C SER A 429 -18.59 -32.40 -13.57
N VAL A 430 -19.11 -33.55 -13.98
CA VAL A 430 -18.42 -34.46 -14.90
C VAL A 430 -19.37 -34.90 -16.01
N GLU A 431 -18.88 -34.89 -17.25
CA GLU A 431 -19.58 -35.40 -18.42
C GLU A 431 -18.70 -36.42 -19.14
N LEU A 432 -19.23 -37.62 -19.39
CA LEU A 432 -18.56 -38.68 -20.14
C LEU A 432 -18.97 -38.61 -21.62
N ARG A 433 -17.98 -38.58 -22.52
CA ARG A 433 -18.14 -38.57 -23.98
C ARG A 433 -17.16 -39.55 -24.62
N GLU A 434 -17.53 -40.84 -24.64
CA GLU A 434 -16.68 -41.92 -25.15
C GLU A 434 -15.27 -41.88 -24.52
N ALA A 435 -14.24 -41.63 -25.32
CA ALA A 435 -12.83 -41.54 -24.93
C ALA A 435 -12.42 -40.17 -24.33
N LYS A 436 -13.40 -39.30 -24.06
CA LYS A 436 -13.20 -37.99 -23.44
C LYS A 436 -14.07 -37.85 -22.21
N THR A 437 -13.49 -37.29 -21.16
CA THR A 437 -14.21 -36.86 -19.97
C THR A 437 -14.01 -35.38 -19.77
N ILE A 438 -15.10 -34.65 -19.52
CA ILE A 438 -15.06 -33.21 -19.28
C ILE A 438 -15.41 -32.97 -17.81
N PHE A 439 -14.48 -32.38 -17.07
CA PHE A 439 -14.77 -31.82 -15.76
C PHE A 439 -14.94 -30.31 -15.88
N ALA A 440 -15.99 -29.75 -15.30
CA ALA A 440 -16.21 -28.30 -15.35
C ALA A 440 -16.58 -27.76 -13.98
N THR A 441 -16.27 -26.50 -13.73
CA THR A 441 -16.87 -25.79 -12.59
C THR A 441 -18.38 -25.68 -12.76
N ASN A 442 -19.16 -25.87 -11.70
CA ASN A 442 -20.61 -25.70 -11.76
C ASN A 442 -20.98 -24.27 -12.18
N ASP A 443 -22.10 -24.13 -12.91
CA ASP A 443 -22.57 -22.85 -13.43
C ASP A 443 -22.63 -21.76 -12.35
N GLY A 444 -22.01 -20.62 -12.65
CA GLY A 444 -21.97 -19.47 -11.74
C GLY A 444 -20.91 -19.56 -10.63
N GLU A 445 -20.32 -20.73 -10.38
CA GLU A 445 -19.25 -20.91 -9.37
C GLU A 445 -17.86 -20.71 -9.99
N ALA A 446 -17.00 -19.98 -9.28
CA ALA A 446 -15.59 -19.88 -9.63
C ALA A 446 -14.79 -20.36 -8.42
N LEU A 447 -13.89 -21.30 -8.65
CA LEU A 447 -13.14 -21.96 -7.59
C LEU A 447 -11.90 -21.16 -7.23
N GLN A 448 -11.70 -20.89 -5.95
CA GLN A 448 -10.48 -20.27 -5.46
C GLN A 448 -9.45 -21.35 -5.14
N VAL A 449 -8.28 -21.27 -5.77
CA VAL A 449 -7.12 -22.12 -5.47
C VAL A 449 -5.97 -21.19 -5.12
N ARG A 450 -5.48 -21.24 -3.88
CA ARG A 450 -4.41 -20.34 -3.43
C ARG A 450 -3.02 -20.91 -3.71
N PRO A 451 -1.96 -20.11 -3.69
CA PRO A 451 -0.58 -20.59 -3.85
C PRO A 451 -0.28 -21.79 -2.96
N GLY A 452 0.20 -22.88 -3.56
CA GLY A 452 0.54 -24.14 -2.91
C GLY A 452 -0.66 -25.07 -2.64
N GLU A 453 -1.89 -24.65 -2.90
CA GLU A 453 -3.07 -25.49 -2.72
C GLU A 453 -3.29 -26.41 -3.92
N THR A 454 -3.80 -27.59 -3.61
CA THR A 454 -4.32 -28.56 -4.58
C THR A 454 -5.81 -28.69 -4.35
N TYR A 455 -6.57 -28.52 -5.42
CA TYR A 455 -8.01 -28.68 -5.43
C TYR A 455 -8.36 -29.94 -6.24
N ASN A 456 -8.95 -30.93 -5.57
CA ASN A 456 -9.32 -32.18 -6.22
C ASN A 456 -10.60 -31.95 -7.05
N VAL A 457 -10.53 -32.29 -8.34
CA VAL A 457 -11.60 -32.06 -9.32
C VAL A 457 -12.54 -33.27 -9.39
N GLY A 458 -11.98 -34.47 -9.39
CA GLY A 458 -12.73 -35.69 -9.62
C GLY A 458 -11.81 -36.88 -9.79
N TRP A 459 -12.39 -38.02 -10.14
CA TRP A 459 -11.62 -39.23 -10.42
C TRP A 459 -12.23 -40.03 -11.57
N LEU A 460 -11.38 -40.82 -12.23
CA LEU A 460 -11.75 -41.71 -13.33
C LEU A 460 -11.35 -43.16 -13.03
N ARG A 461 -12.15 -44.12 -13.46
CA ARG A 461 -11.81 -45.54 -13.46
C ARG A 461 -11.84 -46.11 -14.86
N PHE A 462 -10.91 -47.01 -15.13
CA PHE A 462 -10.77 -47.68 -16.41
C PHE A 462 -10.73 -49.20 -16.22
N ALA A 463 -11.08 -49.95 -17.26
CA ALA A 463 -10.98 -51.41 -17.25
C ALA A 463 -9.52 -51.88 -17.29
N SER A 464 -8.66 -51.09 -17.94
CA SER A 464 -7.23 -51.35 -18.10
C SER A 464 -6.41 -50.09 -17.80
N ARG A 465 -5.09 -50.19 -17.86
CA ARG A 465 -4.21 -49.03 -17.68
C ARG A 465 -4.24 -48.18 -18.95
N VAL A 466 -4.56 -46.89 -18.81
CA VAL A 466 -4.67 -45.94 -19.93
C VAL A 466 -3.65 -44.81 -19.81
N ASN A 467 -3.32 -44.19 -20.95
CA ASN A 467 -2.66 -42.89 -20.95
C ASN A 467 -3.71 -41.78 -20.93
N LEU A 468 -3.43 -40.71 -20.19
CA LEU A 468 -4.31 -39.55 -20.08
C LEU A 468 -3.61 -38.32 -20.66
N GLN A 469 -4.36 -37.55 -21.43
CA GLN A 469 -3.97 -36.21 -21.89
C GLN A 469 -4.94 -35.19 -21.32
N PHE A 470 -4.39 -34.07 -20.83
CA PHE A 470 -5.16 -33.04 -20.13
C PHE A 470 -5.13 -31.74 -20.92
N GLN A 471 -6.30 -31.14 -21.11
CA GLN A 471 -6.44 -29.80 -21.66
C GLN A 471 -7.32 -28.97 -20.73
N LEU A 472 -6.72 -27.94 -20.11
CA LEU A 472 -7.42 -26.99 -19.25
C LEU A 472 -7.79 -25.75 -20.05
N VAL A 473 -9.08 -25.48 -20.19
CA VAL A 473 -9.64 -24.24 -20.75
C VAL A 473 -10.13 -23.37 -19.60
N ARG A 474 -9.69 -22.11 -19.55
CA ARG A 474 -10.09 -21.14 -18.52
C ARG A 474 -11.06 -20.13 -19.14
N HIS A 475 -12.09 -19.74 -18.39
CA HIS A 475 -13.14 -18.81 -18.81
C HIS A 475 -13.09 -17.49 -18.03
#